data_AF-A0A925GVI7-F1
#
_entry.id   AF-A0A925GVI7-F1
#
_cell.length_a   1.000
_cell.length_b   1.000
_cell.length_c   1.000
_cell.angle_alpha   90.00
_cell.angle_beta   90.00
_cell.angle_gamma   90.00
#
_symmetry.space_group_name_H-M   'P 1'
#
loop_
_entity.id
_entity.type
_entity.pdbx_description
1 polymer ?
#
loop_
_entity_poly.entity_id
_entity_poly.type
_entity_poly.pdbx_seq_one_letter_code
_entity_poly.pdbx_strand_id
1 'polypeptide(L)'
;MAAVVATVSALVGSRLPAQGERLRTAAWFVLVAIAAFGPVCLALTPHLVVRRVARNERLAEERFKSLQRAVQKTVDANSDPALLCAGPILAGNYFGPPFSNVDWQQITGSYVKQDGYLFMIYCREGTGYTIDSMPDRAGEDGNRAFCAEESGKFGCSMERNRSRHACVPCRN
;
A
#
# COMPACT_ATOMS: atom_id res chain seq x y z
N MET A 1 17.55 -27.80 8.04
CA MET A 1 16.40 -27.43 8.92
C MET A 1 15.84 -28.60 9.72
N ALA A 2 15.84 -29.85 9.23
CA ALA A 2 15.38 -31.01 9.99
C ALA A 2 16.08 -31.20 11.36
N ALA A 3 17.39 -30.93 11.42
CA ALA A 3 18.18 -31.08 12.65
C ALA A 3 17.81 -30.09 13.77
N VAL A 4 17.33 -28.88 13.43
CA VAL A 4 16.95 -27.85 14.43
C VAL A 4 15.57 -28.15 15.02
N VAL A 5 14.67 -28.74 14.22
CA VAL A 5 13.35 -29.17 14.71
C VAL A 5 13.50 -30.37 15.66
N ALA A 6 14.37 -31.32 15.33
CA ALA A 6 14.61 -32.51 16.16
C ALA A 6 15.20 -32.17 17.55
N THR A 7 16.10 -31.19 17.63
CA THR A 7 16.72 -30.78 18.91
C THR A 7 15.75 -30.02 19.81
N VAL A 8 14.86 -29.19 19.26
CA VAL A 8 13.83 -28.48 20.05
C VAL A 8 12.77 -29.46 20.57
N SER A 9 12.36 -30.46 19.79
CA SER A 9 11.43 -31.50 20.25
C SER A 9 12.00 -32.33 21.41
N ALA A 10 13.29 -32.66 21.37
CA ALA A 10 13.97 -33.41 22.43
C ALA A 10 14.20 -32.59 23.72
N LEU A 11 14.46 -31.28 23.59
CA LEU A 11 14.64 -30.39 24.73
C LEU A 11 13.32 -30.03 25.44
N VAL A 12 12.21 -29.89 24.71
CA VAL A 12 10.89 -29.64 25.32
C VAL A 12 10.33 -30.91 25.97
N GLY A 13 10.58 -32.09 25.39
CA GLY A 13 10.17 -33.37 25.97
C GLY A 13 10.90 -33.75 27.27
N SER A 14 12.12 -33.26 27.46
CA SER A 14 12.96 -33.59 28.63
C SER A 14 12.83 -32.61 29.81
N ARG A 15 12.15 -31.48 29.63
CA ARG A 15 12.06 -30.41 30.65
C ARG A 15 10.67 -29.95 31.03
N LEU A 16 9.59 -30.57 30.54
CA LEU A 16 8.26 -30.31 31.07
C LEU A 16 8.12 -31.04 32.42
N PRO A 17 8.15 -30.32 33.57
CA PRO A 17 7.88 -30.94 34.86
C PRO A 17 6.47 -31.52 34.82
N ALA A 18 6.24 -32.60 35.54
CA ALA A 18 5.01 -33.42 35.58
C ALA A 18 3.70 -32.61 35.72
N GLN A 19 3.26 -31.97 34.64
CA GLN A 19 1.95 -31.37 34.48
C GLN A 19 1.13 -32.30 33.59
N GLY A 20 -0.10 -32.59 34.04
CA GLY A 20 -0.88 -33.78 33.69
C GLY A 20 -0.90 -34.17 32.20
N GLU A 21 -1.07 -35.47 31.94
CA GLU A 21 -1.04 -36.08 30.61
C GLU A 21 -1.83 -35.31 29.53
N ARG A 22 -2.91 -34.64 29.91
CA ARG A 22 -3.71 -33.77 29.02
C ARG A 22 -2.90 -32.60 28.45
N LEU A 23 -2.10 -31.92 29.27
CA LEU A 23 -1.23 -30.80 28.84
C LEU A 23 -0.12 -31.29 27.92
N ARG A 24 0.50 -32.42 28.25
CA ARG A 24 1.51 -33.06 27.41
C ARG A 24 0.93 -33.46 26.05
N THR A 25 -0.26 -34.05 26.05
CA THR A 25 -0.97 -34.45 24.83
C THR A 25 -1.34 -33.24 23.98
N ALA A 26 -1.86 -32.17 24.58
CA ALA A 26 -2.14 -30.92 23.88
C ALA A 26 -0.88 -30.28 23.28
N ALA A 27 0.23 -30.26 24.02
CA ALA A 27 1.51 -29.75 23.52
C ALA A 27 2.04 -30.55 22.32
N TRP A 28 1.90 -31.88 22.34
CA TRP A 28 2.23 -32.73 21.20
C TRP A 28 1.38 -32.44 19.97
N PHE A 29 0.06 -32.26 20.15
CA PHE A 29 -0.81 -31.88 19.03
C PHE A 29 -0.43 -30.53 18.44
N VAL A 30 -0.09 -29.54 19.27
CA VAL A 30 0.38 -28.22 18.79
C VAL A 30 1.70 -28.34 18.04
N LEU A 31 2.66 -29.11 18.57
CA LEU A 31 3.95 -29.36 17.89
C LEU A 31 3.76 -30.04 16.54
N VAL A 32 2.90 -31.07 16.46
CA VAL A 32 2.59 -31.76 15.20
C VAL A 32 1.89 -30.82 14.23
N ALA A 33 0.95 -29.99 14.70
CA ALA A 33 0.29 -29.00 13.85
C ALA A 33 1.29 -27.97 13.30
N ILE A 34 2.20 -27.44 14.12
CA ILE A 34 3.22 -26.49 13.66
C ILE A 34 4.18 -27.17 12.66
N ALA A 35 4.60 -28.41 12.92
CA ALA A 35 5.49 -29.13 12.02
C ALA A 35 4.83 -29.50 10.68
N ALA A 36 3.53 -29.80 10.69
CA ALA A 36 2.78 -30.15 9.49
C ALA A 36 2.37 -28.91 8.66
N PHE A 37 1.85 -27.87 9.32
CA PHE A 37 1.28 -26.71 8.64
C PHE A 37 2.25 -25.53 8.50
N GLY A 38 3.22 -25.39 9.40
CA GLY A 38 4.22 -24.31 9.36
C GLY A 38 4.99 -24.25 8.04
N PRO A 39 5.58 -25.36 7.54
CA PRO A 39 6.28 -25.38 6.26
C PRO A 39 5.38 -25.02 5.09
N VAL A 40 4.12 -25.46 5.09
CA VAL A 40 3.13 -25.17 4.04
C VAL A 40 2.82 -23.68 4.01
N CYS A 41 2.56 -23.05 5.16
CA CYS A 41 2.35 -21.61 5.25
C CYS A 41 3.58 -20.83 4.76
N LEU A 42 4.79 -21.23 5.15
CA LEU A 42 6.03 -20.58 4.70
C LEU A 42 6.25 -20.71 3.20
N ALA A 43 5.96 -21.88 2.61
CA ALA A 43 6.08 -22.10 1.17
C ALA A 43 5.06 -21.31 0.35
N LEU A 44 3.86 -21.07 0.89
CA LEU A 44 2.79 -20.31 0.21
C LEU A 44 2.96 -18.79 0.36
N THR A 45 3.59 -18.32 1.43
CA THR A 45 3.76 -16.88 1.70
C THR A 45 4.29 -16.09 0.50
N PRO A 46 5.37 -16.50 -0.21
CA PRO A 46 5.89 -15.73 -1.34
C PRO A 46 4.86 -15.54 -2.47
N HIS A 47 4.12 -16.60 -2.82
CA HIS A 47 3.11 -16.52 -3.88
C HIS A 47 1.92 -15.63 -3.49
N LEU A 48 1.52 -15.67 -2.22
CA LEU A 48 0.46 -14.82 -1.70
C LEU A 48 0.89 -13.34 -1.68
N VAL A 49 2.14 -13.06 -1.30
CA VAL A 49 2.71 -11.71 -1.34
C VAL A 49 2.77 -11.19 -2.77
N VAL A 50 3.27 -11.97 -3.72
CA VAL A 50 3.32 -11.57 -5.14
C VAL A 50 1.93 -11.24 -5.68
N ARG A 51 0.93 -12.08 -5.40
CA ARG A 51 -0.46 -11.82 -5.81
C ARG A 51 -1.04 -10.58 -5.15
N ARG A 52 -0.78 -10.37 -3.86
CA ARG A 52 -1.21 -9.17 -3.13
C ARG A 52 -0.60 -7.92 -3.72
N VAL A 53 0.71 -7.91 -3.93
CA VAL A 53 1.46 -6.79 -4.53
C VAL A 53 0.91 -6.47 -5.92
N ALA A 54 0.76 -7.46 -6.80
CA ALA A 54 0.22 -7.26 -8.15
C ALA A 54 -1.21 -6.68 -8.13
N ARG A 55 -2.05 -7.14 -7.20
CA ARG A 55 -3.40 -6.58 -7.01
C ARG A 55 -3.35 -5.13 -6.51
N ASN A 56 -2.52 -4.85 -5.51
CA ASN A 56 -2.39 -3.51 -4.95
C ASN A 56 -1.87 -2.53 -6.01
N GLU A 57 -0.85 -2.91 -6.78
CA GLU A 57 -0.32 -2.11 -7.90
C GLU A 57 -1.39 -1.81 -8.95
N ARG A 58 -2.19 -2.82 -9.34
CA ARG A 58 -3.29 -2.62 -10.29
C ARG A 58 -4.32 -1.62 -9.76
N LEU A 59 -4.75 -1.78 -8.50
CA LEU A 59 -5.71 -0.88 -7.88
C LEU A 59 -5.14 0.53 -7.70
N ALA A 60 -3.86 0.65 -7.40
CA ALA A 60 -3.19 1.94 -7.28
C ALA A 60 -3.10 2.65 -8.62
N GLU A 61 -2.72 1.95 -9.68
CA GLU A 61 -2.69 2.50 -11.04
C GLU A 61 -4.09 2.96 -11.49
N GLU A 62 -5.13 2.17 -11.19
CA GLU A 62 -6.51 2.50 -11.51
C GLU A 62 -6.98 3.76 -10.77
N ARG A 63 -6.75 3.82 -9.44
CA ARG A 63 -7.05 5.01 -8.63
C ARG A 63 -6.30 6.23 -9.13
N PHE A 64 -5.01 6.10 -9.41
CA PHE A 64 -4.17 7.18 -9.91
C PHE A 64 -4.70 7.74 -11.24
N LYS A 65 -5.00 6.87 -12.21
CA LYS A 65 -5.61 7.27 -13.50
C LYS A 65 -6.99 7.89 -13.33
N SER A 66 -7.79 7.42 -12.36
CA SER A 66 -9.08 8.03 -12.04
C SER A 66 -8.94 9.39 -11.37
N LEU A 67 -7.98 9.58 -10.47
CA LEU A 67 -7.66 10.88 -9.87
C LEU A 67 -7.20 11.87 -10.95
N GLN A 68 -6.33 11.45 -11.86
CA GLN A 68 -5.90 12.31 -12.98
C GLN A 68 -7.07 12.78 -13.83
N ARG A 69 -7.98 11.87 -14.19
CA ARG A 69 -9.20 12.22 -14.94
C ARG A 69 -10.13 13.13 -14.15
N ALA A 70 -10.29 12.90 -12.85
CA ALA A 70 -11.13 13.72 -11.98
C ALA A 70 -10.58 15.15 -11.86
N VAL A 71 -9.26 15.27 -11.69
CA VAL A 71 -8.58 16.57 -11.64
C VAL A 71 -8.75 17.29 -12.97
N GLN A 72 -8.47 16.63 -14.10
CA GLN A 72 -8.65 17.23 -15.43
C GLN A 72 -10.08 17.73 -15.65
N LYS A 73 -11.10 16.90 -15.35
CA LYS A 73 -12.50 17.31 -15.44
C LYS A 73 -12.83 18.52 -14.56
N THR A 74 -12.24 18.57 -13.37
CA THR A 74 -12.49 19.67 -12.44
C THR A 74 -11.84 20.97 -12.94
N VAL A 75 -10.64 20.90 -13.53
CA VAL A 75 -10.00 22.03 -14.23
C VAL A 75 -10.83 22.47 -15.43
N ASP A 76 -11.25 21.54 -16.28
CA ASP A 76 -11.99 21.87 -17.51
C ASP A 76 -13.35 22.51 -17.20
N ALA A 77 -13.99 22.11 -16.09
CA ALA A 77 -15.26 22.65 -15.66
C ALA A 77 -15.15 23.97 -14.88
N ASN A 78 -13.96 24.32 -14.36
CA ASN A 78 -13.78 25.47 -13.48
C ASN A 78 -12.53 26.27 -13.82
N SER A 79 -12.70 27.56 -14.05
CA SER A 79 -11.59 28.49 -14.31
C SER A 79 -10.70 28.76 -13.08
N ASP A 80 -11.10 28.31 -11.88
CA ASP A 80 -10.36 28.52 -10.65
C ASP A 80 -9.63 27.23 -10.20
N PRO A 81 -8.28 27.19 -10.30
CA PRO A 81 -7.50 26.04 -9.87
C PRO A 81 -7.54 25.80 -8.36
N ALA A 82 -7.98 26.77 -7.54
CA ALA A 82 -8.15 26.56 -6.09
C ALA A 82 -9.24 25.51 -5.77
N LEU A 83 -10.22 25.31 -6.67
CA LEU A 83 -11.29 24.32 -6.49
C LEU A 83 -10.77 22.87 -6.59
N LEU A 84 -9.63 22.63 -7.25
CA LEU A 84 -8.94 21.34 -7.22
C LEU A 84 -8.47 20.95 -5.83
N CYS A 85 -8.20 21.96 -4.99
CA CYS A 85 -7.69 21.81 -3.65
C CYS A 85 -8.80 21.61 -2.62
N ALA A 86 -10.05 21.74 -3.05
CA ALA A 86 -11.22 21.32 -2.30
C ALA A 86 -11.54 19.87 -2.66
N GLY A 87 -10.96 18.91 -1.95
CA GLY A 87 -11.18 17.49 -2.22
C GLY A 87 -12.64 17.03 -2.34
N PRO A 88 -13.64 17.60 -1.63
CA PRO A 88 -15.06 17.29 -1.87
C PRO A 88 -15.58 17.64 -3.28
N ILE A 89 -15.06 18.70 -3.91
CA ILE A 89 -15.44 19.06 -5.29
C ILE A 89 -14.85 18.04 -6.26
N LEU A 90 -13.59 17.67 -6.05
CA LEU A 90 -12.91 16.64 -6.83
C LEU A 90 -13.63 15.29 -6.74
N ALA A 91 -14.15 14.93 -5.57
CA ALA A 91 -14.89 13.69 -5.34
C ALA A 91 -16.08 13.53 -6.30
N GLY A 92 -16.79 14.62 -6.63
CA GLY A 92 -17.92 14.59 -7.57
C GLY A 92 -17.53 14.24 -9.01
N ASN A 93 -16.27 14.46 -9.38
CA ASN A 93 -15.73 14.15 -10.70
C ASN A 93 -14.97 12.81 -10.76
N TYR A 94 -14.85 12.11 -9.63
CA TYR A 94 -14.06 10.89 -9.49
C TYR A 94 -14.87 9.62 -9.79
N PHE A 95 -14.34 8.81 -10.71
CA PHE A 95 -14.90 7.50 -11.06
C PHE A 95 -13.78 6.45 -11.08
N GLY A 96 -13.60 5.79 -9.94
CA GLY A 96 -12.59 4.75 -9.75
C GLY A 96 -12.84 4.00 -8.44
N PRO A 97 -11.90 3.15 -8.00
CA PRO A 97 -11.99 2.49 -6.70
C PRO A 97 -12.18 3.52 -5.59
N PRO A 98 -13.14 3.32 -4.66
CA PRO A 98 -13.63 4.39 -3.80
C PRO A 98 -12.58 4.87 -2.80
N PHE A 99 -12.70 6.15 -2.45
CA PHE A 99 -12.12 6.78 -1.27
C PHE A 99 -13.25 7.08 -0.28
N SER A 100 -12.94 7.11 1.01
CA SER A 100 -13.91 7.52 2.04
C SER A 100 -14.11 9.04 2.02
N ASN A 101 -15.19 9.52 2.66
CA ASN A 101 -15.42 10.96 2.81
C ASN A 101 -14.28 11.65 3.59
N VAL A 102 -13.68 10.94 4.56
CA VAL A 102 -12.54 11.46 5.33
C VAL A 102 -11.31 11.58 4.43
N ASP A 103 -11.07 10.60 3.56
CA ASP A 103 -9.96 10.66 2.60
C ASP A 103 -10.11 11.87 1.68
N TRP A 104 -11.32 12.13 1.17
CA TRP A 104 -11.57 13.30 0.32
C TRP A 104 -11.31 14.63 1.03
N GLN A 105 -11.46 14.71 2.35
CA GLN A 105 -11.12 15.92 3.10
C GLN A 105 -9.61 16.13 3.25
N GLN A 106 -8.80 15.09 3.07
CA GLN A 106 -7.37 15.10 3.40
C GLN A 106 -6.46 14.90 2.18
N ILE A 107 -6.94 14.24 1.13
CA ILE A 107 -6.14 13.84 -0.04
C ILE A 107 -5.47 15.03 -0.71
N THR A 108 -6.05 16.23 -0.60
CA THR A 108 -5.44 17.49 -0.99
C THR A 108 -4.49 17.98 0.10
N GLY A 109 -3.19 17.78 -0.10
CA GLY A 109 -2.13 18.23 0.82
C GLY A 109 -1.74 17.24 1.93
N SER A 110 -2.38 16.08 2.04
CA SER A 110 -1.96 14.97 2.90
C SER A 110 -2.09 13.63 2.21
N TYR A 111 -1.28 12.66 2.61
CA TYR A 111 -1.39 11.29 2.12
C TYR A 111 -2.56 10.56 2.75
N VAL A 112 -3.37 9.91 1.92
CA VAL A 112 -4.41 8.97 2.34
C VAL A 112 -4.02 7.56 1.93
N LYS A 113 -4.29 6.58 2.80
CA LYS A 113 -3.88 5.19 2.60
C LYS A 113 -5.02 4.34 2.04
N GLN A 114 -4.79 3.68 0.92
CA GLN A 114 -5.73 2.75 0.29
C GLN A 114 -5.00 1.54 -0.28
N ASP A 115 -5.43 0.33 0.09
CA ASP A 115 -4.90 -0.94 -0.44
C ASP A 115 -3.36 -1.08 -0.43
N GLY A 116 -2.70 -0.57 0.62
CA GLY A 116 -1.24 -0.61 0.75
C GLY A 116 -0.50 0.50 -0.01
N TYR A 117 -1.23 1.46 -0.58
CA TYR A 117 -0.69 2.63 -1.26
C TYR A 117 -1.10 3.91 -0.55
N LEU A 118 -0.25 4.92 -0.67
CA LEU A 118 -0.48 6.30 -0.26
C LEU A 118 -0.83 7.11 -1.50
N PHE A 119 -1.81 8.00 -1.39
CA PHE A 119 -2.25 8.90 -2.46
C PHE A 119 -2.29 10.33 -1.94
N MET A 120 -1.82 11.28 -2.72
CA MET A 120 -1.92 12.70 -2.39
C MET A 120 -2.07 13.52 -3.67
N ILE A 121 -2.80 14.61 -3.56
CA ILE A 121 -2.83 15.69 -4.53
C ILE A 121 -2.21 16.91 -3.85
N TYR A 122 -1.02 17.28 -4.31
CA TYR A 122 -0.37 18.51 -3.90
C TYR A 122 -0.85 19.64 -4.80
N CYS A 123 -1.58 20.57 -4.21
CA CYS A 123 -1.92 21.83 -4.83
C CYS A 123 -0.85 22.88 -4.59
N ARG A 124 -0.55 23.65 -5.64
CA ARG A 124 0.36 24.77 -5.57
C ARG A 124 -0.41 26.08 -5.66
N GLU A 125 -0.12 27.02 -4.77
CA GLU A 125 -0.70 28.36 -4.83
C GLU A 125 -0.47 28.98 -6.22
N GLY A 126 -1.58 29.15 -6.96
CA GLY A 126 -1.66 29.84 -8.25
C GLY A 126 -0.96 29.20 -9.45
N THR A 127 -0.37 28.00 -9.35
CA THR A 127 0.56 27.49 -10.38
C THR A 127 0.52 25.96 -10.60
N GLY A 128 -0.60 25.30 -10.30
CA GLY A 128 -0.85 23.92 -10.74
C GLY A 128 -0.99 22.87 -9.65
N TYR A 129 -0.94 21.60 -10.06
CA TYR A 129 -1.07 20.45 -9.17
C TYR A 129 -0.06 19.35 -9.48
N THR A 130 0.16 18.49 -8.48
CA THR A 130 0.90 17.24 -8.60
C THR A 130 0.11 16.14 -7.92
N ILE A 131 -0.12 15.04 -8.62
CA ILE A 131 -0.73 13.83 -8.07
C ILE A 131 0.40 12.85 -7.82
N ASP A 132 0.43 12.27 -6.64
CA ASP A 132 1.42 11.27 -6.26
C ASP A 132 0.73 10.03 -5.68
N SER A 133 1.30 8.88 -6.00
CA SER A 133 0.89 7.58 -5.49
C SER A 133 2.11 6.70 -5.27
N MET A 134 2.30 6.21 -4.06
CA MET A 134 3.44 5.37 -3.73
C MET A 134 3.04 4.22 -2.81
N PRO A 135 3.75 3.09 -2.80
CA PRO A 135 3.50 2.04 -1.83
C PRO A 135 3.79 2.58 -0.42
N ASP A 136 2.94 2.23 0.54
CA ASP A 136 3.16 2.55 1.96
C ASP A 136 4.46 1.90 2.46
N ARG A 137 4.72 0.67 1.99
CA ARG A 137 5.98 -0.05 2.20
C ARG A 137 6.47 -0.63 0.89
N ALA A 138 7.54 -0.05 0.35
CA ALA A 138 8.20 -0.54 -0.86
C ALA A 138 8.66 -1.99 -0.69
N GLY A 139 8.41 -2.84 -1.69
CA GLY A 139 8.75 -4.27 -1.65
C GLY A 139 7.71 -5.16 -0.95
N GLU A 140 6.86 -4.60 -0.08
CA GLU A 140 5.83 -5.36 0.63
C GLU A 140 4.43 -5.12 0.09
N ASP A 141 4.07 -3.85 -0.10
CA ASP A 141 2.74 -3.43 -0.51
C ASP A 141 2.67 -3.08 -2.00
N GLY A 142 3.83 -2.74 -2.59
CA GLY A 142 3.99 -2.39 -3.99
C GLY A 142 5.46 -2.07 -4.33
N ASN A 143 5.80 -2.09 -5.61
CA ASN A 143 7.14 -1.73 -6.10
C ASN A 143 7.13 -0.50 -7.01
N ARG A 144 5.96 -0.16 -7.56
CA ARG A 144 5.78 0.97 -8.47
C ARG A 144 5.16 2.13 -7.73
N ALA A 145 5.68 3.34 -7.96
CA ALA A 145 5.04 4.59 -7.61
C ALA A 145 4.71 5.36 -8.90
N PHE A 146 3.76 6.27 -8.81
CA PHE A 146 3.18 7.01 -9.92
C PHE A 146 3.07 8.47 -9.55
N CYS A 147 3.58 9.35 -10.40
CA CYS A 147 3.46 10.78 -10.22
C CYS A 147 3.02 11.44 -11.54
N ALA A 148 2.13 12.42 -11.46
CA ALA A 148 1.72 13.25 -12.59
C ALA A 148 1.63 14.72 -12.19
N GLU A 149 2.18 15.60 -13.03
CA GLU A 149 2.04 17.05 -12.90
C GLU A 149 1.00 17.59 -13.88
N GLU A 150 0.47 18.78 -13.60
CA GLU A 150 -0.34 19.57 -14.54
C GLU A 150 0.35 19.75 -15.90
N SER A 151 1.69 19.86 -15.91
CA SER A 151 2.49 20.01 -17.13
C SER A 151 2.44 18.81 -18.08
N GLY A 152 1.74 17.72 -17.70
CA GLY A 152 1.72 16.46 -18.44
C GLY A 152 2.96 15.60 -18.21
N LYS A 153 3.86 16.01 -17.31
CA LYS A 153 5.01 15.19 -16.91
C LYS A 153 4.54 14.03 -16.04
N PHE A 154 5.03 12.84 -16.38
CA PHE A 154 4.82 11.61 -15.62
C PHE A 154 6.14 11.15 -15.01
N GLY A 155 6.06 10.60 -13.80
CA GLY A 155 7.20 10.11 -13.06
C GLY A 155 6.88 8.89 -12.21
N CYS A 156 7.92 8.35 -11.58
CA CYS A 156 7.82 7.17 -10.71
C CYS A 156 7.84 7.53 -9.23
N SER A 157 7.90 8.81 -8.85
CA SER A 157 7.75 9.29 -7.47
C SER A 157 7.67 10.82 -7.51
N MET A 158 7.36 11.42 -6.38
CA MET A 158 7.39 12.86 -6.16
C MET A 158 8.50 13.22 -5.18
N GLU A 159 9.34 14.19 -5.54
CA GLU A 159 10.39 14.71 -4.65
C GLU A 159 10.18 16.19 -4.37
N ARG A 160 10.56 16.62 -3.16
CA ARG A 160 10.54 18.03 -2.78
C ARG A 160 11.82 18.72 -3.29
N ASN A 161 11.75 19.34 -4.45
CA ASN A 161 12.85 20.11 -5.03
C ASN A 161 12.64 21.63 -4.81
N ARG A 162 13.53 22.29 -4.07
CA ARG A 162 13.66 23.76 -3.97
C ARG A 162 12.30 24.50 -3.98
N SER A 163 11.45 24.18 -2.99
CA SER A 163 10.10 24.76 -2.79
C SER A 163 8.96 24.16 -3.63
N ARG A 164 9.20 23.09 -4.39
CA ARG A 164 8.22 22.45 -5.28
C ARG A 164 8.16 20.94 -5.02
N HIS A 165 6.95 20.37 -4.95
CA HIS A 165 6.80 18.94 -5.19
C HIS A 165 6.75 18.75 -6.71
N ALA A 166 7.63 17.89 -7.23
CA ALA A 166 7.76 17.63 -8.66
C ALA A 166 7.94 16.14 -8.90
N CYS A 167 7.46 15.67 -10.04
CA CYS A 167 7.62 14.29 -10.43
C CYS A 167 9.06 14.01 -10.84
N VAL A 168 9.63 12.93 -10.31
CA VAL A 168 10.94 12.45 -10.70
C VAL A 168 10.82 11.41 -11.83
N PRO A 169 11.72 11.44 -12.82
CA PRO A 169 11.74 10.43 -13.87
C PRO A 169 11.90 9.03 -13.29
N CYS A 170 11.29 8.05 -13.94
CA CYS A 170 11.57 6.65 -13.66
C CYS A 170 13.04 6.35 -13.96
N ARG A 171 13.76 5.73 -13.02
CA ARG A 171 15.10 5.22 -13.28
C ARG A 171 14.96 3.94 -14.11
N ASN A 172 15.71 3.88 -15.22
CA ASN A 172 15.85 2.67 -16.04
C ASN A 172 16.63 1.58 -15.31
#